data_AF-A0A816IHQ3-F1
#
_entry.id   AF-A0A816IHQ3-F1
#
_cell.length_a   1.000
_cell.length_b   1.000
_cell.length_c   1.000
_cell.angle_alpha   90.00
_cell.angle_beta   90.00
_cell.angle_gamma   90.00
#
_symmetry.space_group_name_H-M   'P 1'
#
loop_
_entity.id
_entity.type
_entity.pdbx_description
1 polymer ?
#
loop_
_entity_poly.entity_id
_entity_poly.type
_entity_poly.pdbx_seq_one_letter_code
_entity_poly.pdbx_strand_id
1 'polypeptide(L)'
;MLPVVAAILADSFFGDIPVILASTFIYLLGISLLTLIAFSDYLRPRPCEPGSILCQSPSDLQLGILYVVLALVTTGTAGTRVALASAGANQYEKPKDQGTFFNCYFLMVNTGAIISATEIVYTQDNASWKLGFGLCAAANLISFVLFISGKRLYKHNKPMVEIQHMGSPFTSLVRVSRFYSEKKGCYLIQKRRLLPPWARTKEQEFCCSALQELQTEGESGDTTNNKWRLCSVQEVEDFKAVLRLLPLWLSIIFVSIPIAVQSRLMVLQALVTDRVFSPHFKVSAGSIQVIAIIFSCIFIIMNNWLFYPMYHKLTNKVMTPLQKIGMGHVFTILSMAISAVVESKRLKTVQNEHLMSVLWLFPPFVILGISEAFQLPAHIELFYGEFPESLRNKATSLTSLVIGITF
;
A
#
# COMPACT_ATOMS: atom_id res chain seq x y z
N MET A 1 7.04 1.38 -1.77
CA MET A 1 8.02 0.90 -2.78
C MET A 1 8.10 -0.63 -2.88
N LEU A 2 8.36 -1.37 -1.79
CA LEU A 2 8.38 -2.84 -1.80
C LEU A 2 7.14 -3.51 -2.42
N PRO A 3 5.90 -3.01 -2.18
CA PRO A 3 4.69 -3.54 -2.84
C PRO A 3 4.76 -3.48 -4.37
N VAL A 4 5.31 -2.41 -4.92
CA VAL A 4 5.45 -2.20 -6.37
C VAL A 4 6.43 -3.21 -6.97
N VAL A 5 7.56 -3.44 -6.30
CA VAL A 5 8.54 -4.44 -6.74
C VAL A 5 7.91 -5.84 -6.73
N ALA A 6 7.19 -6.19 -5.66
CA ALA A 6 6.53 -7.49 -5.58
C ALA A 6 5.45 -7.66 -6.67
N ALA A 7 4.70 -6.60 -6.99
CA ALA A 7 3.74 -6.61 -8.10
C ALA A 7 4.45 -6.87 -9.44
N ILE A 8 5.56 -6.17 -9.71
CA ILE A 8 6.36 -6.37 -10.92
C ILE A 8 6.85 -7.82 -11.01
N LEU A 9 7.33 -8.40 -9.91
CA LEU A 9 7.80 -9.78 -9.87
C LEU A 9 6.67 -10.79 -10.15
N ALA A 10 5.49 -10.54 -9.59
CA ALA A 10 4.31 -11.39 -9.81
C ALA A 10 3.84 -11.32 -11.26
N ASP A 11 3.64 -10.12 -11.79
CA ASP A 11 3.05 -9.93 -13.12
C ASP A 11 4.03 -10.19 -14.28
N SER A 12 5.35 -10.05 -14.05
CA SER A 12 6.35 -10.06 -15.14
C SER A 12 7.15 -11.36 -15.24
N PHE A 13 7.33 -12.08 -14.13
CA PHE A 13 8.30 -13.18 -14.08
C PHE A 13 7.72 -14.47 -13.51
N PHE A 14 7.10 -14.42 -12.33
CA PHE A 14 6.85 -15.61 -11.53
C PHE A 14 5.38 -16.01 -11.39
N GLY A 15 4.44 -15.09 -11.62
CA GLY A 15 3.02 -15.28 -11.30
C GLY A 15 2.71 -15.05 -9.82
N ASP A 16 1.42 -14.91 -9.50
CA ASP A 16 0.97 -14.54 -8.14
C ASP A 16 1.32 -15.62 -7.09
N ILE A 17 1.04 -16.89 -7.37
CA ILE A 17 1.18 -17.98 -6.37
C ILE A 17 2.64 -18.17 -5.91
N PRO A 18 3.65 -18.23 -6.80
CA PRO A 18 5.05 -18.33 -6.38
C PRO A 18 5.53 -17.10 -5.61
N VAL A 19 5.08 -15.89 -5.97
CA VAL A 19 5.41 -14.67 -5.22
C VAL A 19 4.80 -14.70 -3.83
N ILE A 20 3.53 -15.08 -3.68
CA ILE A 20 2.88 -15.24 -2.37
C ILE A 20 3.63 -16.28 -1.52
N LEU A 21 4.01 -17.42 -2.11
CA LEU A 21 4.74 -18.46 -1.40
C LEU A 21 6.11 -17.97 -0.90
N ALA A 22 6.87 -17.27 -1.74
CA ALA A 22 8.14 -16.69 -1.35
C ALA A 22 7.96 -15.59 -0.28
N SER A 23 6.97 -14.72 -0.45
CA SER A 23 6.69 -13.62 0.49
C SER A 23 6.19 -14.10 1.85
N THR A 24 5.32 -15.11 1.89
CA THR A 24 4.87 -15.74 3.15
C THR A 24 6.03 -16.43 3.88
N PHE A 25 6.92 -17.09 3.15
CA PHE A 25 8.13 -17.68 3.74
C PHE A 25 9.09 -16.62 4.30
N ILE A 26 9.37 -15.54 3.54
CA ILE A 26 10.18 -14.41 4.00
C ILE A 26 9.55 -13.76 5.25
N TYR A 27 8.22 -13.61 5.26
CA TYR A 27 7.51 -13.05 6.41
C TYR A 27 7.62 -13.97 7.63
N LEU A 28 7.47 -15.29 7.46
CA LEU A 28 7.61 -16.28 8.51
C LEU A 28 9.03 -16.27 9.11
N LEU A 29 10.06 -16.18 8.27
CA LEU A 29 11.45 -16.02 8.73
C LEU A 29 11.62 -14.72 9.53
N GLY A 30 11.13 -13.60 9.01
CA GLY A 30 11.21 -12.31 9.68
C GLY A 30 10.52 -12.32 11.05
N ILE A 31 9.29 -12.81 11.15
CA ILE A 31 8.56 -12.82 12.43
C ILE A 31 9.14 -13.82 13.44
N SER A 32 9.70 -14.94 12.95
CA SER A 32 10.40 -15.92 13.80
C SER A 32 11.69 -15.35 14.38
N LEU A 33 12.48 -14.64 13.56
CA LEU A 33 13.66 -13.93 14.03
C LEU A 33 13.30 -12.79 14.99
N LEU A 34 12.20 -12.07 14.74
CA LEU A 34 11.73 -11.02 15.65
C LEU A 34 11.31 -11.59 17.01
N THR A 35 10.67 -12.77 16.98
CA THR A 35 10.33 -13.52 18.19
C THR A 35 11.61 -13.95 18.91
N LEU A 36 12.61 -14.49 18.21
CA LEU A 36 13.90 -14.86 18.79
C LEU A 36 14.60 -13.67 19.46
N ILE A 37 14.59 -12.49 18.84
CA ILE A 37 15.12 -11.25 19.43
C ILE A 37 14.37 -10.91 20.72
N ALA A 38 13.04 -11.07 20.75
CA ALA A 38 12.26 -10.79 21.94
C ALA A 38 12.52 -11.78 23.08
N PHE A 39 12.83 -13.05 22.77
CA PHE A 39 13.14 -14.08 23.75
C PHE A 39 14.59 -14.03 24.25
N SER A 40 15.54 -13.58 23.43
CA SER A 40 16.97 -13.56 23.74
C SER A 40 17.37 -12.30 24.51
N ASP A 41 17.86 -12.50 25.72
CA ASP A 41 18.36 -11.41 26.57
C ASP A 41 19.71 -10.85 26.10
N TYR A 42 20.39 -11.51 25.14
CA TYR A 42 21.64 -11.04 24.53
C TYR A 42 21.39 -10.09 23.34
N LEU A 43 20.29 -10.30 22.61
CA LEU A 43 19.92 -9.50 21.43
C LEU A 43 19.12 -8.23 21.79
N ARG A 44 18.85 -8.02 23.08
CA ARG A 44 18.17 -6.83 23.61
C ARG A 44 19.06 -6.16 24.66
N PRO A 45 19.04 -4.82 24.77
CA PRO A 45 19.63 -4.14 25.93
C PRO A 45 18.99 -4.65 27.23
N ARG A 46 19.77 -4.57 28.32
CA ARG A 46 19.28 -5.01 29.63
C ARG A 46 18.03 -4.20 30.02
N PRO A 47 17.03 -4.85 30.65
CA PRO A 47 15.84 -4.15 31.10
C PRO A 47 16.24 -3.06 32.10
N CYS A 48 15.71 -1.86 31.87
CA CYS A 48 15.93 -0.67 32.69
C CYS A 48 14.61 0.07 32.86
N GLU A 49 14.48 0.85 33.93
CA GLU A 49 13.29 1.68 34.11
C GLU A 49 13.25 2.81 33.07
N PRO A 50 12.11 3.01 32.38
CA PRO A 50 11.95 4.08 31.40
C PRO A 50 12.26 5.45 32.01
N GLY A 51 13.24 6.17 31.45
CA GLY A 51 13.67 7.48 31.94
C GLY A 51 14.84 7.43 32.95
N SER A 52 15.33 6.25 33.33
CA SER A 52 16.57 6.15 34.12
C SER A 52 17.80 6.46 33.24
N ILE A 53 18.75 7.21 33.81
CA ILE A 53 20.03 7.57 33.18
C ILE A 53 20.90 6.33 32.93
N LEU A 54 20.57 5.21 33.60
CA LEU A 54 21.25 3.91 33.53
C LEU A 54 20.78 3.03 32.36
N CYS A 55 19.79 3.47 31.56
CA CYS A 55 19.40 2.75 30.35
C CYS A 55 20.50 2.81 29.30
N GLN A 56 21.10 1.66 28.99
CA GLN A 56 22.02 1.54 27.86
C GLN A 56 21.24 1.55 26.54
N SER A 57 21.69 2.42 25.62
CA SER A 57 21.30 2.33 24.21
C SER A 57 21.66 0.96 23.63
N PRO A 58 20.87 0.42 22.69
CA PRO A 58 21.22 -0.83 22.01
C PRO A 58 22.56 -0.69 21.29
N SER A 59 23.32 -1.78 21.19
CA SER A 59 24.54 -1.79 20.38
C SER A 59 24.22 -1.68 18.89
N ASP A 60 25.17 -1.18 18.10
CA ASP A 60 25.00 -1.08 16.64
C ASP A 60 24.66 -2.43 16.00
N LEU A 61 25.20 -3.53 16.56
CA LEU A 61 24.90 -4.89 16.12
C LEU A 61 23.46 -5.30 16.45
N GLN A 62 22.98 -5.02 17.67
CA GLN A 62 21.59 -5.31 18.06
C GLN A 62 20.62 -4.52 17.17
N LEU A 63 20.92 -3.25 16.90
CA LEU A 63 20.11 -2.39 16.06
C LEU A 63 20.16 -2.84 14.58
N GLY A 64 21.33 -3.20 14.07
CA GLY A 64 21.51 -3.72 12.71
C GLY A 64 20.72 -5.00 12.48
N ILE A 65 20.77 -5.94 13.42
CA ILE A 65 19.96 -7.18 13.37
C ILE A 65 18.47 -6.85 13.36
N LEU A 66 18.02 -5.94 14.23
CA LEU A 66 16.62 -5.52 14.29
C LEU A 66 16.17 -4.93 12.93
N TYR A 67 16.96 -4.07 12.31
CA TYR A 67 16.62 -3.49 11.00
C TYR A 67 16.55 -4.53 9.88
N VAL A 68 17.47 -5.50 9.85
CA VAL A 68 17.43 -6.60 8.88
C VAL A 68 16.15 -7.41 9.06
N VAL A 69 15.77 -7.73 10.30
CA VAL A 69 14.55 -8.46 10.61
C VAL A 69 13.29 -7.67 10.23
N LEU A 70 13.24 -6.37 10.53
CA LEU A 70 12.15 -5.50 10.10
C LEU A 70 12.05 -5.39 8.57
N ALA A 71 13.18 -5.38 7.87
CA ALA A 71 13.21 -5.38 6.41
C ALA A 71 12.64 -6.69 5.82
N LEU A 72 12.95 -7.85 6.43
CA LEU A 72 12.35 -9.14 6.06
C LEU A 72 10.83 -9.13 6.28
N VAL A 73 10.38 -8.70 7.46
CA VAL A 73 8.95 -8.60 7.79
C VAL A 73 8.21 -7.70 6.80
N THR A 74 8.74 -6.51 6.53
CA THR A 74 8.10 -5.56 5.61
C THR A 74 8.11 -6.04 4.16
N THR A 75 9.14 -6.76 3.74
CA THR A 75 9.22 -7.33 2.39
C THR A 75 8.24 -8.48 2.19
N GLY A 76 8.13 -9.39 3.17
CA GLY A 76 7.17 -10.50 3.11
C GLY A 76 5.71 -10.02 3.17
N THR A 77 5.41 -9.03 4.02
CA THR A 77 4.06 -8.42 4.07
C THR A 77 3.71 -7.65 2.80
N ALA A 78 4.67 -6.96 2.19
CA ALA A 78 4.44 -6.23 0.94
C ALA A 78 4.02 -7.16 -0.21
N GLY A 79 4.70 -8.29 -0.42
CA GLY A 79 4.37 -9.17 -1.53
C GLY A 79 3.06 -9.94 -1.35
N THR A 80 2.74 -10.35 -0.12
CA THR A 80 1.46 -10.98 0.19
C THR A 80 0.29 -10.02 0.02
N ARG A 81 0.38 -8.79 0.52
CA ARG A 81 -0.70 -7.79 0.44
C ARG A 81 -1.12 -7.46 -1.00
N VAL A 82 -0.17 -7.51 -1.91
CA VAL A 82 -0.30 -7.14 -3.32
C VAL A 82 -0.88 -8.28 -4.15
N ALA A 83 -0.32 -9.49 -4.01
CA ALA A 83 -0.67 -10.62 -4.87
C ALA A 83 -1.83 -11.48 -4.33
N LEU A 84 -2.14 -11.44 -3.04
CA LEU A 84 -3.10 -12.38 -2.44
C LEU A 84 -4.54 -12.15 -2.92
N ALA A 85 -4.97 -10.89 -2.98
CA ALA A 85 -6.33 -10.54 -3.40
C ALA A 85 -6.57 -10.90 -4.88
N SER A 86 -5.59 -10.64 -5.75
CA SER A 86 -5.64 -11.02 -7.16
C SER A 86 -5.62 -12.54 -7.34
N ALA A 87 -4.70 -13.24 -6.67
CA ALA A 87 -4.59 -14.69 -6.75
C ALA A 87 -5.88 -15.40 -6.35
N GLY A 88 -6.54 -14.93 -5.29
CA GLY A 88 -7.80 -15.49 -4.82
C GLY A 88 -8.97 -15.22 -5.76
N ALA A 89 -9.09 -13.99 -6.28
CA ALA A 89 -10.11 -13.66 -7.27
C ALA A 89 -9.94 -14.47 -8.57
N ASN A 90 -8.70 -14.70 -8.98
CA ASN A 90 -8.32 -15.47 -10.15
C ASN A 90 -8.72 -16.97 -10.07
N GLN A 91 -9.13 -17.48 -8.92
CA GLN A 91 -9.66 -18.85 -8.79
C GLN A 91 -11.09 -18.98 -9.34
N TYR A 92 -11.84 -17.88 -9.43
CA TYR A 92 -13.23 -17.85 -9.87
C TYR A 92 -13.34 -17.33 -11.31
N GLU A 93 -14.18 -17.97 -12.12
CA GLU A 93 -14.41 -17.58 -13.52
C GLU A 93 -15.52 -16.53 -13.68
N LYS A 94 -16.54 -16.60 -12.81
CA LYS A 94 -17.70 -15.70 -12.90
C LYS A 94 -17.42 -14.41 -12.15
N PRO A 95 -17.72 -13.23 -12.75
CA PRO A 95 -17.49 -11.93 -12.10
C PRO A 95 -18.29 -11.76 -10.80
N LYS A 96 -19.47 -12.39 -10.72
CA LYS A 96 -20.30 -12.39 -9.50
C LYS A 96 -19.59 -13.08 -8.32
N ASP A 97 -18.92 -14.19 -8.59
CA ASP A 97 -18.23 -14.98 -7.56
C ASP A 97 -16.93 -14.28 -7.13
N GLN A 98 -16.23 -13.63 -8.08
CA GLN A 98 -15.08 -12.75 -7.80
C GLN A 98 -15.47 -11.58 -6.88
N GLY A 99 -16.58 -10.90 -7.17
CA GLY A 99 -17.09 -9.81 -6.32
C GLY A 99 -17.44 -10.28 -4.90
N THR A 100 -18.04 -11.46 -4.78
CA THR A 100 -18.34 -12.08 -3.48
C THR A 100 -17.06 -12.42 -2.71
N PHE A 101 -16.05 -12.94 -3.39
CA PHE A 101 -14.72 -13.19 -2.82
C PHE A 101 -14.10 -11.89 -2.29
N PHE A 102 -14.09 -10.81 -3.08
CA PHE A 102 -13.53 -9.53 -2.65
C PHE A 102 -14.24 -8.98 -1.41
N ASN A 103 -15.57 -9.03 -1.36
CA ASN A 103 -16.33 -8.60 -0.19
C ASN A 103 -15.93 -9.39 1.08
N CYS A 104 -15.84 -10.71 0.96
CA CYS A 104 -15.41 -11.57 2.06
C CYS A 104 -13.96 -11.31 2.47
N TYR A 105 -13.06 -11.16 1.49
CA TYR A 105 -11.65 -10.83 1.71
C TYR A 105 -11.48 -9.53 2.49
N PHE A 106 -12.14 -8.44 2.05
CA PHE A 106 -12.07 -7.16 2.75
C PHE A 106 -12.69 -7.23 4.14
N LEU A 107 -13.78 -7.96 4.34
CA LEU A 107 -14.35 -8.17 5.67
C LEU A 107 -13.35 -8.87 6.60
N MET A 108 -12.70 -9.94 6.13
CA MET A 108 -11.71 -10.68 6.91
C MET A 108 -10.46 -9.85 7.22
N VAL A 109 -9.95 -9.08 6.25
CA VAL A 109 -8.80 -8.17 6.45
C VAL A 109 -9.12 -7.10 7.50
N ASN A 110 -10.27 -6.45 7.42
CA ASN A 110 -10.65 -5.42 8.39
C ASN A 110 -10.89 -6.00 9.79
N THR A 111 -11.57 -7.14 9.88
CA THR A 111 -11.78 -7.82 11.16
C THR A 111 -10.46 -8.26 11.79
N GLY A 112 -9.57 -8.86 11.00
CA GLY A 112 -8.22 -9.24 11.45
C GLY A 112 -7.38 -8.05 11.88
N ALA A 113 -7.50 -6.90 11.20
CA ALA A 113 -6.81 -5.67 11.60
C ALA A 113 -7.31 -5.14 12.96
N ILE A 114 -8.63 -5.17 13.22
CA ILE A 114 -9.21 -4.78 14.52
C ILE A 114 -8.75 -5.73 15.62
N ILE A 115 -8.82 -7.05 15.41
CA ILE A 115 -8.34 -8.05 16.38
C ILE A 115 -6.85 -7.86 16.65
N SER A 116 -6.03 -7.68 15.61
CA SER A 116 -4.60 -7.45 15.78
C SER A 116 -4.31 -6.16 16.56
N ALA A 117 -4.96 -5.05 16.22
CA ALA A 117 -4.73 -3.76 16.88
C ALA A 117 -5.23 -3.72 18.34
N THR A 118 -6.13 -4.64 18.71
CA THR A 118 -6.64 -4.80 20.08
C THR A 118 -5.90 -5.90 20.83
N GLU A 119 -6.16 -7.17 20.52
CA GLU A 119 -5.69 -8.33 21.29
C GLU A 119 -4.17 -8.52 21.24
N ILE A 120 -3.56 -8.46 20.05
CA ILE A 120 -2.11 -8.65 19.91
C ILE A 120 -1.36 -7.48 20.57
N VAL A 121 -1.77 -6.24 20.29
CA VAL A 121 -1.13 -5.06 20.88
C VAL A 121 -1.38 -4.98 22.40
N TYR A 122 -2.54 -5.42 22.88
CA TYR A 122 -2.80 -5.56 24.32
C TYR A 122 -1.85 -6.60 24.95
N THR A 123 -1.66 -7.75 24.30
CA THR A 123 -0.75 -8.79 24.77
C THR A 123 0.70 -8.30 24.78
N GLN A 124 1.12 -7.53 23.79
CA GLN A 124 2.46 -6.94 23.71
C GLN A 124 2.72 -5.92 24.83
N ASP A 125 1.77 -5.02 25.09
CA ASP A 125 1.90 -3.95 26.08
C ASP A 125 1.71 -4.41 27.54
N ASN A 126 0.77 -5.33 27.78
CA ASN A 126 0.37 -5.70 29.15
C ASN A 126 0.91 -7.07 29.61
N ALA A 127 1.19 -8.01 28.70
CA ALA A 127 1.72 -9.31 29.07
C ALA A 127 3.23 -9.41 28.76
N SER A 128 3.60 -9.48 27.48
CA SER A 128 5.00 -9.35 27.03
C SER A 128 5.11 -9.33 25.51
N TRP A 129 6.18 -8.68 25.03
CA TRP A 129 6.61 -8.76 23.62
C TRP A 129 6.92 -10.19 23.16
N LYS A 130 7.41 -11.06 24.07
CA LYS A 130 7.69 -12.48 23.80
C LYS A 130 6.44 -13.21 23.34
N LEU A 131 5.36 -13.09 24.12
CA LEU A 131 4.06 -13.71 23.80
C LEU A 131 3.42 -13.09 22.56
N GLY A 132 3.43 -11.76 22.45
CA GLY A 132 2.83 -11.06 21.31
C GLY A 132 3.44 -11.47 19.97
N PHE A 133 4.78 -11.45 19.84
CA PHE A 133 5.43 -11.89 18.61
C PHE A 133 5.32 -13.42 18.39
N GLY A 134 5.35 -14.21 19.47
CA GLY A 134 5.13 -15.66 19.40
C GLY A 134 3.75 -16.03 18.82
N LEU A 135 2.69 -15.33 19.24
CA LEU A 135 1.34 -15.48 18.66
C LEU A 135 1.32 -15.11 17.17
N CYS A 136 1.96 -14.00 16.79
CA CYS A 136 2.09 -13.63 15.38
C CYS A 136 2.85 -14.68 14.56
N ALA A 137 3.91 -15.26 15.12
CA ALA A 137 4.69 -16.31 14.46
C ALA A 137 3.88 -17.60 14.29
N ALA A 138 3.14 -18.02 15.32
CA ALA A 138 2.25 -19.18 15.25
C ALA A 138 1.13 -18.99 14.21
N ALA A 139 0.47 -17.83 14.20
CA ALA A 139 -0.57 -17.52 13.21
C ALA A 139 -0.01 -17.51 11.77
N ASN A 140 1.18 -16.97 11.57
CA ASN A 140 1.85 -16.99 10.27
C ASN A 140 2.27 -18.40 9.84
N LEU A 141 2.75 -19.23 10.76
CA LEU A 141 3.08 -20.61 10.47
C LEU A 141 1.83 -21.39 10.03
N ILE A 142 0.70 -21.22 10.71
CA ILE A 142 -0.57 -21.83 10.34
C ILE A 142 -0.99 -21.36 8.94
N SER A 143 -0.94 -20.05 8.67
CA SER A 143 -1.26 -19.48 7.36
C SER A 143 -0.38 -20.07 6.25
N PHE A 144 0.93 -20.17 6.48
CA PHE A 144 1.89 -20.74 5.53
C PHE A 144 1.62 -22.22 5.25
N VAL A 145 1.37 -23.03 6.29
CA VAL A 145 1.05 -24.46 6.16
C VAL A 145 -0.25 -24.66 5.39
N LEU A 146 -1.30 -23.86 5.69
CA LEU A 146 -2.56 -23.89 4.96
C LEU A 146 -2.35 -23.52 3.48
N PHE A 147 -1.57 -22.48 3.21
CA PHE A 147 -1.30 -22.02 1.84
C PHE A 147 -0.54 -23.07 1.02
N ILE A 148 0.45 -23.75 1.60
CA ILE A 148 1.17 -24.84 0.94
C ILE A 148 0.28 -26.07 0.73
N SER A 149 -0.53 -26.42 1.73
CA SER A 149 -1.41 -27.59 1.65
C SER A 149 -2.43 -27.45 0.52
N GLY A 150 -2.88 -26.22 0.24
CA GLY A 150 -3.76 -25.90 -0.89
C GLY A 150 -3.10 -25.92 -2.27
N LYS A 151 -1.78 -26.10 -2.38
CA LYS A 151 -1.05 -25.97 -3.66
C LYS A 151 -1.59 -26.84 -4.79
N ARG A 152 -2.09 -28.04 -4.48
CA ARG A 152 -2.69 -28.95 -5.48
C ARG A 152 -4.08 -28.52 -5.96
N LEU A 153 -4.77 -27.68 -5.19
CA LEU A 153 -6.14 -27.24 -5.45
C LEU A 153 -6.17 -25.91 -6.21
N TYR A 154 -5.08 -25.14 -6.21
CA TYR A 154 -5.02 -23.88 -6.93
C TYR A 154 -5.09 -24.10 -8.44
N LYS A 155 -5.99 -23.36 -9.10
CA LYS A 155 -5.90 -23.16 -10.54
C LYS A 155 -4.57 -22.47 -10.83
N HIS A 156 -3.68 -23.20 -11.49
CA HIS A 156 -2.44 -22.63 -11.97
C HIS A 156 -2.78 -21.79 -13.20
N ASN A 157 -2.77 -20.48 -13.04
CA ASN A 157 -2.90 -19.58 -14.17
C ASN A 157 -1.63 -19.67 -15.03
N LYS A 158 -1.87 -19.84 -16.34
CA LYS A 158 -1.02 -19.63 -17.52
C LYS A 158 0.48 -20.02 -17.41
N PRO A 159 1.00 -20.86 -18.32
CA PRO A 159 2.43 -21.21 -18.31
C PRO A 159 3.31 -19.96 -18.42
N MET A 160 4.48 -19.97 -17.78
CA MET A 160 5.45 -18.86 -17.71
C MET A 160 5.74 -18.20 -19.07
N VAL A 161 5.68 -19.00 -20.15
CA VAL A 161 5.81 -18.57 -21.54
C VAL A 161 4.69 -17.58 -21.95
N GLU A 162 3.44 -17.79 -21.55
CA GLU A 162 2.31 -16.93 -21.92
C GLU A 162 2.34 -15.57 -21.18
N ILE A 163 2.84 -15.55 -19.94
CA ILE A 163 3.06 -14.32 -19.14
C ILE A 163 4.14 -13.45 -19.79
N GLN A 164 5.22 -14.07 -20.30
CA GLN A 164 6.25 -13.39 -21.09
C GLN A 164 5.73 -12.93 -22.46
N HIS A 165 4.84 -13.69 -23.09
CA HIS A 165 4.24 -13.36 -24.40
C HIS A 165 3.19 -12.23 -24.33
N MET A 166 2.50 -12.05 -23.20
CA MET A 166 1.52 -10.97 -23.03
C MET A 166 2.13 -9.60 -22.69
N GLY A 167 3.44 -9.52 -22.45
CA GLY A 167 4.14 -8.29 -22.12
C GLY A 167 3.57 -7.66 -20.83
N SER A 168 4.25 -7.89 -19.71
CA SER A 168 3.92 -7.16 -18.48
C SER A 168 3.94 -5.66 -18.78
N PRO A 169 2.92 -4.89 -18.35
CA PRO A 169 2.86 -3.46 -18.59
C PRO A 169 4.14 -2.77 -18.08
N PHE A 170 4.76 -3.28 -17.01
CA PHE A 170 6.03 -2.78 -16.52
C PHE A 170 7.22 -3.08 -17.43
N THR A 171 7.26 -4.27 -18.05
CA THR A 171 8.33 -4.60 -19.01
C THR A 171 8.25 -3.74 -20.28
N SER A 172 7.05 -3.36 -20.72
CA SER A 172 6.88 -2.38 -21.79
C SER A 172 7.30 -0.97 -21.35
N LEU A 173 6.99 -0.54 -20.12
CA LEU A 173 7.43 0.76 -19.59
C LEU A 173 8.96 0.85 -19.49
N VAL A 174 9.63 -0.20 -19.01
CA VAL A 174 11.11 -0.28 -18.91
C VAL A 174 11.76 -0.33 -20.28
N ARG A 175 11.15 -1.01 -21.26
CA ARG A 175 11.62 -1.00 -22.64
C ARG A 175 11.57 0.43 -23.17
N VAL A 176 10.40 1.07 -23.13
CA VAL A 176 10.20 2.43 -23.64
C VAL A 176 11.14 3.44 -22.96
N SER A 177 11.33 3.36 -21.63
CA SER A 177 12.23 4.28 -20.90
C SER A 177 13.70 4.11 -21.30
N ARG A 178 14.18 2.88 -21.46
CA ARG A 178 15.55 2.60 -21.90
C ARG A 178 15.81 3.16 -23.31
N PHE A 179 14.87 3.01 -24.24
CA PHE A 179 15.02 3.55 -25.60
C PHE A 179 14.96 5.08 -25.64
N TYR A 180 14.07 5.70 -24.84
CA TYR A 180 14.04 7.15 -24.70
C TYR A 180 15.38 7.69 -24.18
N SER A 181 16.00 7.00 -23.22
CA SER A 181 17.33 7.36 -22.69
C SER A 181 18.48 7.10 -23.66
N GLU A 182 18.39 6.08 -24.52
CA GLU A 182 19.43 5.73 -25.49
C GLU A 182 19.37 6.57 -26.80
N LYS A 183 18.39 7.48 -26.96
CA LYS A 183 18.17 8.31 -28.17
C LYS A 183 18.12 7.53 -29.50
N LYS A 184 17.82 6.23 -29.47
CA LYS A 184 17.70 5.41 -30.68
C LYS A 184 16.24 5.42 -31.14
N GLY A 185 16.02 5.84 -32.39
CA GLY A 185 14.70 5.94 -33.02
C GLY A 185 13.89 4.65 -32.89
N CYS A 186 12.60 4.79 -32.58
CA CYS A 186 11.70 3.66 -32.37
C CYS A 186 11.19 3.12 -33.71
N TYR A 187 11.25 1.80 -33.91
CA TYR A 187 10.55 1.14 -35.02
C TYR A 187 9.10 0.87 -34.58
N LEU A 188 8.19 1.71 -35.07
CA LEU A 188 6.76 1.63 -34.78
C LEU A 188 6.08 0.54 -35.63
N ILE A 189 5.61 -0.53 -34.99
CA ILE A 189 4.73 -1.49 -35.66
C ILE A 189 3.30 -0.94 -35.61
N GLN A 190 2.85 -0.29 -36.70
CA GLN A 190 1.44 0.08 -36.84
C GLN A 190 0.61 -1.14 -37.22
N LYS A 191 -0.21 -1.64 -36.29
CA LYS A 191 -1.30 -2.59 -36.64
C LYS A 191 -2.30 -1.83 -37.51
N ARG A 192 -2.27 -2.11 -38.82
CA ARG A 192 -3.12 -1.50 -39.84
C ARG A 192 -4.60 -1.78 -39.55
N ARG A 193 -5.27 -0.92 -38.77
CA ARG A 193 -6.72 -0.68 -38.90
C ARG A 193 -6.87 0.67 -39.58
N LEU A 194 -7.44 0.66 -40.79
CA LEU A 194 -7.75 1.86 -41.55
C LEU A 194 -8.66 2.77 -40.72
N LEU A 195 -8.13 3.88 -40.19
CA LEU A 195 -8.94 5.03 -39.79
C LEU A 195 -8.74 6.17 -40.79
N PRO A 196 -9.81 6.91 -41.13
CA PRO A 196 -9.81 7.88 -42.20
C PRO A 196 -9.06 9.20 -41.88
N PRO A 197 -8.68 9.97 -42.91
CA PRO A 197 -7.62 10.99 -42.85
C PRO A 197 -7.90 12.26 -42.02
N TRP A 198 -9.12 12.43 -41.49
CA TRP A 198 -9.57 13.68 -40.88
C TRP A 198 -9.45 13.72 -39.34
N ALA A 199 -8.94 12.65 -38.71
CA ALA A 199 -8.75 12.55 -37.26
C ALA A 199 -7.31 12.83 -36.79
N ARG A 200 -6.49 13.56 -37.58
CA ARG A 200 -5.11 13.92 -37.20
C ARG A 200 -5.09 15.20 -36.36
N THR A 201 -4.69 15.08 -35.09
CA THR A 201 -4.31 16.23 -34.25
C THR A 201 -2.80 16.49 -34.32
N LYS A 202 -2.40 17.76 -34.22
CA LYS A 202 -1.01 18.27 -34.32
C LYS A 202 0.01 17.61 -33.38
N GLU A 203 -0.42 16.89 -32.34
CA GLU A 203 0.49 16.16 -31.44
C GLU A 203 1.04 14.85 -32.03
N GLN A 204 0.47 14.34 -33.13
CA GLN A 204 0.99 13.16 -33.86
C GLN A 204 2.16 13.48 -34.81
N GLU A 205 2.44 14.75 -35.07
CA GLU A 205 3.51 15.17 -35.99
C GLU A 205 4.92 14.89 -35.45
N PHE A 206 5.09 14.90 -34.11
CA PHE A 206 6.37 14.60 -33.47
C PHE A 206 6.75 13.10 -33.53
N CYS A 207 5.80 12.20 -33.83
CA CYS A 207 6.05 10.77 -34.01
C CYS A 207 6.22 10.36 -35.49
N CYS A 208 5.82 11.20 -36.44
CA CYS A 208 5.87 10.89 -37.87
C CYS A 208 7.21 11.27 -38.53
N SER A 209 7.94 12.26 -38.02
CA SER A 209 9.20 12.70 -38.60
C SER A 209 10.34 11.68 -38.47
N ALA A 210 10.27 10.76 -37.51
CA ALA A 210 11.25 9.67 -37.37
C ALA A 210 11.03 8.51 -38.37
N LEU A 211 9.91 8.49 -39.09
CA LEU A 211 9.53 7.38 -39.98
C LEU A 211 9.87 7.62 -41.46
N GLN A 212 10.17 8.87 -41.86
CA GLN A 212 10.29 9.22 -43.28
C GLN A 212 11.74 9.23 -43.80
N GLU A 213 12.75 9.20 -42.94
CA GLU A 213 14.17 9.20 -43.37
C GLU A 213 14.77 7.81 -43.63
N LEU A 214 14.02 6.71 -43.43
CA LEU A 214 14.56 5.34 -43.52
C LEU A 214 13.99 4.48 -44.66
N GLN A 215 13.29 5.07 -45.63
CA GLN A 215 12.89 4.34 -46.85
C GLN A 215 13.94 4.36 -47.97
N THR A 216 15.10 4.97 -47.75
CA THR A 216 16.25 4.91 -48.65
C THR A 216 17.43 4.29 -47.93
N GLU A 217 17.42 2.97 -47.80
CA GLU A 217 18.57 2.11 -48.10
C GLU A 217 18.15 0.66 -47.84
N GLY A 218 18.06 -0.10 -48.93
CA GLY A 218 17.83 -1.53 -48.85
C GLY A 218 19.10 -2.22 -48.38
N GLU A 219 18.94 -3.23 -47.54
CA GLU A 219 19.66 -4.50 -47.73
C GLU A 219 19.04 -5.60 -46.87
N SER A 220 18.85 -6.73 -47.53
CA SER A 220 18.46 -8.03 -47.00
C SER A 220 19.47 -8.52 -45.96
N GLY A 221 19.03 -8.66 -44.71
CA GLY A 221 19.86 -9.24 -43.64
C GLY A 221 19.07 -9.51 -42.37
N ASP A 222 19.14 -10.76 -41.91
CA ASP A 222 18.54 -11.38 -40.73
C ASP A 222 18.38 -10.47 -39.48
N THR A 223 17.22 -9.82 -39.33
CA THR A 223 16.90 -8.94 -38.17
C THR A 223 15.69 -9.44 -37.37
N THR A 224 15.43 -10.74 -37.36
CA THR A 224 14.19 -11.28 -36.77
C THR A 224 14.19 -11.48 -35.25
N ASN A 225 15.27 -11.24 -34.49
CA ASN A 225 15.32 -11.75 -33.11
C ASN A 225 15.52 -10.78 -31.93
N ASN A 226 15.58 -9.46 -32.14
CA ASN A 226 15.71 -8.54 -31.01
C ASN A 226 14.38 -7.88 -30.65
N LYS A 227 13.47 -8.67 -30.06
CA LYS A 227 12.14 -8.22 -29.56
C LYS A 227 12.20 -7.03 -28.61
N TRP A 228 13.34 -6.81 -27.97
CA TRP A 228 13.58 -5.64 -27.12
C TRP A 228 13.64 -4.33 -27.89
N ARG A 229 13.89 -4.32 -29.21
CA ARG A 229 14.02 -3.09 -30.03
C ARG A 229 12.72 -2.61 -30.67
N LEU A 230 11.61 -3.31 -30.47
CA LEU A 230 10.31 -3.01 -31.06
C LEU A 230 9.34 -2.58 -29.94
N CYS A 231 8.74 -1.40 -30.08
CA CYS A 231 7.67 -0.89 -29.21
C CYS A 231 6.44 -0.55 -30.06
N SER A 232 5.27 -0.91 -29.56
CA SER A 232 3.99 -0.52 -30.17
C SER A 232 3.60 0.92 -29.78
N VAL A 233 2.79 1.57 -30.62
CA VAL A 233 2.20 2.90 -30.29
C VAL A 233 1.50 2.85 -28.93
N GLN A 234 0.77 1.77 -28.66
CA GLN A 234 0.01 1.59 -27.42
C GLN A 234 0.92 1.58 -26.19
N GLU A 235 2.08 0.91 -26.25
CA GLU A 235 3.03 0.86 -25.13
C GLU A 235 3.64 2.25 -24.84
N VAL A 236 3.85 3.07 -25.88
CA VAL A 236 4.36 4.44 -25.73
C VAL A 236 3.29 5.36 -25.13
N GLU A 237 2.04 5.24 -25.57
CA GLU A 237 0.92 6.01 -25.00
C GLU A 237 0.64 5.60 -23.55
N ASP A 238 0.68 4.31 -23.23
CA ASP A 238 0.57 3.80 -21.85
C ASP A 238 1.72 4.36 -20.97
N PHE A 239 2.95 4.42 -21.50
CA PHE A 239 4.10 5.03 -20.79
C PHE A 239 3.93 6.53 -20.56
N LYS A 240 3.48 7.26 -21.58
CA LYS A 240 3.21 8.70 -21.47
C LYS A 240 2.10 8.98 -20.46
N ALA A 241 1.06 8.13 -20.43
CA ALA A 241 -0.01 8.22 -19.45
C ALA A 241 0.52 8.02 -18.02
N VAL A 242 1.34 7.00 -17.76
CA VAL A 242 1.95 6.78 -16.43
C VAL A 242 2.84 7.96 -16.03
N LEU A 243 3.64 8.52 -16.94
CA LEU A 243 4.46 9.70 -16.66
C LEU A 243 3.62 10.93 -16.30
N ARG A 244 2.44 11.11 -16.91
CA ARG A 244 1.50 12.18 -16.56
C ARG A 244 0.94 12.03 -15.14
N LEU A 245 0.93 10.82 -14.56
CA LEU A 245 0.48 10.56 -13.19
C LEU A 245 1.59 10.74 -12.15
N LEU A 246 2.85 10.87 -12.57
CA LEU A 246 3.99 11.01 -11.66
C LEU A 246 3.90 12.26 -10.76
N PRO A 247 3.46 13.45 -11.24
CA PRO A 247 3.26 14.62 -10.37
C PRO A 247 2.18 14.39 -9.30
N LEU A 248 1.06 13.74 -9.68
CA LEU A 248 -0.01 13.37 -8.74
C LEU A 248 0.54 12.40 -7.68
N TRP A 249 1.36 11.45 -8.10
CA TRP A 249 1.99 10.49 -7.21
C TRP A 249 2.93 11.14 -6.19
N LEU A 250 3.83 12.03 -6.65
CA LEU A 250 4.75 12.76 -5.78
C LEU A 250 3.98 13.65 -4.78
N SER A 251 2.88 14.26 -5.22
CA SER A 251 2.01 15.04 -4.35
C SER A 251 1.42 14.17 -3.22
N ILE A 252 0.95 12.96 -3.54
CA ILE A 252 0.37 12.05 -2.54
C ILE A 252 1.42 11.58 -1.53
N ILE A 253 2.65 11.28 -1.98
CA ILE A 253 3.75 10.97 -1.05
C ILE A 253 3.97 12.13 -0.08
N PHE A 254 4.06 13.35 -0.60
CA PHE A 254 4.31 14.53 0.22
C PHE A 254 3.23 14.73 1.29
N VAL A 255 1.96 14.55 0.92
CA VAL A 255 0.85 14.75 1.85
C VAL A 255 0.62 13.55 2.78
N SER A 256 1.09 12.35 2.43
CA SER A 256 1.02 11.17 3.30
C SER A 256 2.03 11.23 4.46
N ILE A 257 3.13 11.98 4.31
CA ILE A 257 4.14 12.12 5.37
C ILE A 257 3.53 12.69 6.67
N PRO A 258 2.81 13.82 6.67
CA PRO A 258 2.12 14.33 7.86
C PRO A 258 1.22 13.30 8.55
N ILE A 259 0.43 12.54 7.78
CA ILE A 259 -0.49 11.52 8.31
C ILE A 259 0.31 10.42 9.05
N ALA A 260 1.37 9.93 8.42
CA ALA A 260 2.23 8.90 9.01
C ALA A 260 2.94 9.42 10.28
N VAL A 261 3.47 10.64 10.25
CA VAL A 261 4.11 11.26 11.43
C VAL A 261 3.10 11.45 12.56
N GLN A 262 1.92 11.99 12.25
CA GLN A 262 0.85 12.22 13.21
C GLN A 262 0.44 10.93 13.94
N SER A 263 0.22 9.83 13.21
CA SER A 263 -0.14 8.54 13.82
C SER A 263 0.90 8.06 14.84
N ARG A 264 2.20 8.22 14.53
CA ARG A 264 3.31 7.84 15.44
C ARG A 264 3.37 8.75 16.66
N LEU A 265 3.24 10.06 16.46
CA LEU A 265 3.25 11.03 17.56
C LEU A 265 2.10 10.81 18.53
N MET A 266 0.91 10.43 18.05
CA MET A 266 -0.23 10.15 18.92
C MET A 266 -0.01 8.92 19.80
N VAL A 267 0.65 7.87 19.30
CA VAL A 267 1.04 6.71 20.13
C VAL A 267 2.06 7.11 21.18
N LEU A 268 3.01 8.00 20.84
CA LEU A 268 3.97 8.54 21.81
C LEU A 268 3.28 9.39 22.89
N GLN A 269 2.31 10.23 22.51
CA GLN A 269 1.48 10.97 23.46
C GLN A 269 0.73 10.02 24.41
N ALA A 270 0.19 8.93 23.87
CA ALA A 270 -0.49 7.92 24.68
C ALA A 270 0.42 7.25 25.71
N LEU A 271 1.67 6.96 25.36
CA LEU A 271 2.63 6.33 26.28
C LEU A 271 2.90 7.18 27.53
N VAL A 272 2.77 8.49 27.43
CA VAL A 272 3.04 9.46 28.52
C VAL A 272 1.76 10.03 29.16
N THR A 273 0.61 9.40 28.92
CA THR A 273 -0.68 9.74 29.56
C THR A 273 -1.12 8.65 30.53
N ASP A 274 -2.05 8.99 31.42
CA ASP A 274 -2.70 7.99 32.25
C ASP A 274 -3.68 7.15 31.40
N ARG A 275 -3.31 5.88 31.23
CA ARG A 275 -4.02 4.91 30.39
C ARG A 275 -5.02 4.06 31.16
N VAL A 276 -5.28 4.35 32.43
CA VAL A 276 -6.33 3.69 33.21
C VAL A 276 -7.70 4.16 32.71
N PHE A 277 -8.41 3.27 32.03
CA PHE A 277 -9.76 3.53 31.54
C PHE A 277 -10.84 3.10 32.53
N SER A 278 -10.56 2.02 33.27
CA SER A 278 -11.38 1.46 34.35
C SER A 278 -10.45 0.89 35.43
N PRO A 279 -10.86 0.75 36.71
CA PRO A 279 -10.01 0.21 37.77
C PRO A 279 -9.34 -1.14 37.44
N HIS A 280 -9.92 -1.92 36.53
CA HIS A 280 -9.41 -3.23 36.11
C HIS A 280 -8.82 -3.25 34.69
N PHE A 281 -8.86 -2.13 33.95
CA PHE A 281 -8.47 -2.11 32.54
C PHE A 281 -7.58 -0.91 32.20
N LYS A 282 -6.35 -1.23 31.80
CA LYS A 282 -5.36 -0.30 31.27
C LYS A 282 -5.27 -0.44 29.76
N VAL A 283 -5.53 0.66 29.06
CA VAL A 283 -5.49 0.71 27.60
C VAL A 283 -4.04 0.61 27.13
N SER A 284 -3.78 -0.25 26.14
CA SER A 284 -2.49 -0.31 25.46
C SER A 284 -2.29 0.92 24.59
N ALA A 285 -1.10 1.53 24.62
CA ALA A 285 -0.88 2.80 23.93
C ALA A 285 -0.97 2.64 22.40
N GLY A 286 -0.51 1.50 21.88
CA GLY A 286 -0.64 1.18 20.45
C GLY A 286 -2.08 0.91 20.03
N SER A 287 -2.94 0.43 20.94
CA SER A 287 -4.34 0.09 20.62
C SER A 287 -5.25 1.30 20.45
N ILE A 288 -4.81 2.51 20.80
CA ILE A 288 -5.63 3.73 20.67
C ILE A 288 -5.93 4.05 19.19
N GLN A 289 -5.09 3.58 18.26
CA GLN A 289 -5.34 3.72 16.81
C GLN A 289 -6.64 3.03 16.36
N VAL A 290 -7.14 2.05 17.11
CA VAL A 290 -8.44 1.39 16.85
C VAL A 290 -9.58 2.40 16.77
N ILE A 291 -9.51 3.50 17.52
CA ILE A 291 -10.50 4.58 17.46
C ILE A 291 -10.57 5.16 16.04
N ALA A 292 -9.43 5.48 15.42
CA ALA A 292 -9.41 6.00 14.05
C ALA A 292 -9.99 4.98 13.06
N ILE A 293 -9.66 3.69 13.21
CA ILE A 293 -10.17 2.62 12.34
C ILE A 293 -11.70 2.52 12.42
N ILE A 294 -12.26 2.48 13.63
CA ILE A 294 -13.71 2.38 13.85
C ILE A 294 -14.43 3.60 13.25
N PHE A 295 -13.95 4.81 13.54
CA PHE A 295 -14.55 6.02 13.03
C PHE A 295 -14.41 6.15 11.51
N SER A 296 -13.30 5.69 10.94
CA SER A 296 -13.12 5.60 9.49
C SER A 296 -14.19 4.70 8.85
N CYS A 297 -14.42 3.50 9.41
CA CYS A 297 -15.47 2.59 8.92
C CYS A 297 -16.88 3.22 9.01
N ILE A 298 -17.20 3.85 10.13
CA ILE A 298 -18.50 4.52 10.34
C ILE A 298 -18.68 5.64 9.31
N PHE A 299 -17.67 6.49 9.13
CA PHE A 299 -17.74 7.63 8.22
C PHE A 299 -17.73 7.21 6.75
N ILE A 300 -17.10 6.10 6.37
CA ILE A 300 -17.23 5.55 5.01
C ILE A 300 -18.70 5.25 4.68
N ILE A 301 -19.42 4.60 5.62
CA ILE A 301 -20.85 4.31 5.45
C ILE A 301 -21.66 5.61 5.42
N MET A 302 -21.42 6.52 6.37
CA MET A 302 -22.11 7.80 6.43
C MET A 302 -21.84 8.68 5.20
N ASN A 303 -20.65 8.62 4.62
CA ASN A 303 -20.30 9.39 3.43
C ASN A 303 -21.21 9.05 2.26
N ASN A 304 -21.44 7.75 2.03
CA ASN A 304 -22.31 7.28 0.95
C ASN A 304 -23.79 7.56 1.20
N TRP A 305 -24.25 7.46 2.46
CA TRP A 305 -25.66 7.57 2.80
C TRP A 305 -26.13 8.99 3.12
N LEU A 306 -25.25 9.83 3.67
CA LEU A 306 -25.60 11.14 4.21
C LEU A 306 -24.84 12.28 3.53
N PHE A 307 -23.50 12.25 3.56
CA PHE A 307 -22.71 13.42 3.15
C PHE A 307 -22.72 13.66 1.64
N TYR A 308 -22.51 12.63 0.81
CA TYR A 308 -22.53 12.78 -0.65
C TYR A 308 -23.92 13.15 -1.19
N PRO A 309 -25.03 12.52 -0.74
CA PRO A 309 -26.37 12.95 -1.13
C PRO A 309 -26.71 14.38 -0.68
N MET A 310 -26.30 14.78 0.53
CA MET A 310 -26.50 16.13 1.04
C MET A 310 -25.73 17.17 0.21
N TYR A 311 -24.46 16.89 -0.11
CA TYR A 311 -23.66 17.75 -0.98
C TYR A 311 -24.31 17.93 -2.36
N HIS A 312 -24.78 16.84 -2.95
CA HIS A 312 -25.51 16.88 -4.22
C HIS A 312 -26.79 17.71 -4.09
N LYS A 313 -27.57 17.54 -3.02
CA LYS A 313 -28.80 18.31 -2.79
C LYS A 313 -28.54 19.81 -2.61
N LEU A 314 -27.40 20.18 -2.03
CA LEU A 314 -27.05 21.58 -1.77
C LEU A 314 -26.40 22.28 -2.97
N THR A 315 -25.54 21.59 -3.70
CA THR A 315 -24.71 22.17 -4.78
C THR A 315 -25.18 21.79 -6.19
N ASN A 316 -26.11 20.83 -6.31
CA ASN A 316 -26.51 20.17 -7.56
C ASN A 316 -25.32 19.60 -8.36
N LYS A 317 -24.22 19.23 -7.68
CA LYS A 317 -23.01 18.67 -8.28
C LYS A 317 -22.57 17.41 -7.54
N VAL A 318 -21.97 16.48 -8.28
CA VAL A 318 -21.29 15.31 -7.69
C VAL A 318 -19.91 15.75 -7.22
N MET A 319 -19.55 15.34 -6.00
CA MET A 319 -18.25 15.69 -5.43
C MET A 319 -17.13 14.95 -6.14
N THR A 320 -16.14 15.68 -6.64
CA THR A 320 -15.02 15.08 -7.38
C THR A 320 -14.06 14.33 -6.44
N PRO A 321 -13.30 13.34 -6.92
CA PRO A 321 -12.31 12.64 -6.09
C PRO A 321 -11.29 13.59 -5.44
N LEU A 322 -10.84 14.61 -6.17
CA LEU A 322 -9.94 15.64 -5.65
C LEU A 322 -10.57 16.47 -4.51
N GLN A 323 -11.86 16.79 -4.59
CA GLN A 323 -12.56 17.49 -3.51
C GLN A 323 -12.67 16.61 -2.25
N LYS A 324 -12.96 15.31 -2.41
CA LYS A 324 -12.98 14.34 -1.31
C LYS A 324 -11.61 14.28 -0.62
N ILE A 325 -10.53 14.14 -1.39
CA ILE A 325 -9.14 14.13 -0.90
C ILE A 325 -8.84 15.44 -0.14
N GLY A 326 -9.17 16.58 -0.74
CA GLY A 326 -8.97 17.91 -0.14
C GLY A 326 -9.66 18.07 1.22
N MET A 327 -10.92 17.65 1.33
CA MET A 327 -11.63 17.66 2.63
C MET A 327 -10.97 16.77 3.66
N GLY A 328 -10.52 15.58 3.24
CA GLY A 328 -9.75 14.69 4.10
C GLY A 328 -8.51 15.38 4.68
N HIS A 329 -7.73 16.12 3.86
CA HIS A 329 -6.57 16.87 4.34
C HIS A 329 -6.92 17.99 5.30
N VAL A 330 -8.06 18.68 5.11
CA VAL A 330 -8.56 19.68 6.06
C VAL A 330 -8.79 19.03 7.43
N PHE A 331 -9.42 17.84 7.47
CA PHE A 331 -9.58 17.09 8.71
C PHE A 331 -8.25 16.60 9.31
N THR A 332 -7.28 16.20 8.48
CA THR A 332 -5.92 15.84 8.97
C THR A 332 -5.29 17.04 9.71
N ILE A 333 -5.31 18.23 9.10
CA ILE A 333 -4.75 19.46 9.68
C ILE A 333 -5.47 19.80 10.98
N LEU A 334 -6.81 19.71 10.99
CA LEU A 334 -7.61 19.96 12.19
C LEU A 334 -7.27 18.98 13.32
N SER A 335 -7.14 17.69 13.01
CA SER A 335 -6.74 16.66 13.97
C SER A 335 -5.34 16.94 14.54
N MET A 336 -4.40 17.37 13.71
CA MET A 336 -3.04 17.71 14.13
C MET A 336 -3.02 18.95 15.02
N ALA A 337 -3.82 19.98 14.69
CA ALA A 337 -3.98 21.17 15.52
C ALA A 337 -4.55 20.81 16.90
N ILE A 338 -5.57 19.94 16.95
CA ILE A 338 -6.16 19.48 18.21
C ILE A 338 -5.15 18.66 19.02
N SER A 339 -4.40 17.76 18.39
CA SER A 339 -3.33 17.01 19.05
C SER A 339 -2.25 17.93 19.63
N ALA A 340 -1.88 19.01 18.93
CA ALA A 340 -0.94 20.01 19.44
C ALA A 340 -1.48 20.77 20.67
N VAL A 341 -2.77 21.11 20.68
CA VAL A 341 -3.44 21.72 21.84
C VAL A 341 -3.49 20.75 23.02
N VAL A 342 -3.82 19.48 22.77
CA VAL A 342 -3.84 18.42 23.78
C VAL A 342 -2.44 18.24 24.39
N GLU A 343 -1.39 18.22 23.58
CA GLU A 343 -0.01 18.13 24.06
C GLU A 343 0.41 19.37 24.85
N SER A 344 0.04 20.56 24.39
CA SER A 344 0.29 21.82 25.11
C SER A 344 -0.36 21.80 26.50
N LYS A 345 -1.59 21.25 26.61
CA LYS A 345 -2.27 21.07 27.89
C LYS A 345 -1.60 19.99 28.75
N ARG A 346 -1.18 18.88 28.15
CA ARG A 346 -0.47 17.80 28.85
C ARG A 346 0.81 18.32 29.49
N LEU A 347 1.63 19.06 28.74
CA LEU A 347 2.88 19.64 29.24
C LEU A 347 2.65 20.57 30.45
N LYS A 348 1.60 21.41 30.41
CA LYS A 348 1.20 22.25 31.56
C LYS A 348 0.70 21.43 32.76
N THR A 349 0.04 20.30 32.50
CA THR A 349 -0.51 19.44 33.57
C THR A 349 0.60 18.68 34.29
N VAL A 350 1.60 18.20 33.55
CA VAL A 350 2.78 17.52 34.11
C VAL A 350 3.64 18.45 34.95
N GLN A 351 3.69 19.75 34.63
CA GLN A 351 4.35 20.76 35.48
C GLN A 351 3.71 20.86 36.88
N ASN A 352 2.42 20.52 37.00
CA ASN A 352 1.70 20.47 38.26
C ASN A 352 1.68 19.05 38.86
N GLU A 353 2.61 18.18 38.47
CA GLU A 353 2.76 16.79 38.94
C GLU A 353 1.52 15.89 38.74
N HIS A 354 0.63 16.25 37.81
CA HIS A 354 -0.55 15.46 37.49
C HIS A 354 -0.44 14.81 36.10
N LEU A 355 -0.92 13.56 35.99
CA LEU A 355 -1.04 12.87 34.72
C LEU A 355 -2.37 13.20 34.06
N MET A 356 -2.32 13.44 32.75
CA MET A 356 -3.52 13.67 31.94
C MET A 356 -4.12 12.34 31.49
N SER A 357 -5.44 12.20 31.58
CA SER A 357 -6.15 11.01 31.09
C SER A 357 -6.00 10.81 29.58
N VAL A 358 -5.85 9.56 29.15
CA VAL A 358 -5.82 9.13 27.74
C VAL A 358 -7.05 9.54 26.94
N LEU A 359 -8.19 9.81 27.60
CA LEU A 359 -9.44 10.24 26.95
C LEU A 359 -9.28 11.56 26.17
N TRP A 360 -8.32 12.40 26.53
CA TRP A 360 -8.01 13.62 25.77
C TRP A 360 -7.44 13.37 24.38
N LEU A 361 -6.95 12.15 24.09
CA LEU A 361 -6.52 11.74 22.76
C LEU A 361 -7.68 11.28 21.87
N PHE A 362 -8.87 11.06 22.44
CA PHE A 362 -10.03 10.61 21.68
C PHE A 362 -10.44 11.59 20.56
N PRO A 363 -10.60 12.91 20.79
CA PRO A 363 -11.00 13.85 19.74
C PRO A 363 -10.08 13.89 18.50
N PRO A 364 -8.74 14.00 18.62
CA PRO A 364 -7.90 14.03 17.44
C PRO A 364 -7.91 12.68 16.69
N PHE A 365 -8.01 11.53 17.38
CA PHE A 365 -8.13 10.22 16.71
C PHE A 365 -9.46 10.05 15.95
N VAL A 366 -10.58 10.56 16.49
CA VAL A 366 -11.87 10.57 15.78
C VAL A 366 -11.76 11.35 14.48
N ILE A 367 -11.21 12.56 14.53
CA ILE A 367 -11.07 13.42 13.36
C ILE A 367 -10.09 12.83 12.35
N LEU A 368 -9.05 12.13 12.82
CA LEU A 368 -8.15 11.38 11.96
C LEU A 368 -8.90 10.24 11.22
N GLY A 369 -9.77 9.50 11.92
CA GLY A 369 -10.61 8.48 11.28
C GLY A 369 -11.56 9.07 10.23
N ILE A 370 -12.17 10.23 10.51
CA ILE A 370 -13.00 10.96 9.53
C ILE A 370 -12.17 11.34 8.30
N SER A 371 -10.95 11.85 8.51
CA SER A 371 -10.03 12.21 7.43
C SER A 371 -9.74 11.02 6.50
N GLU A 372 -9.40 9.87 7.07
CA GLU A 372 -9.12 8.63 6.32
C GLU A 372 -10.33 8.16 5.51
N ALA A 373 -11.55 8.28 6.06
CA ALA A 373 -12.78 7.90 5.37
C ALA A 373 -13.04 8.70 4.08
N PHE A 374 -12.52 9.93 3.99
CA PHE A 374 -12.58 10.73 2.76
C PHE A 374 -11.40 10.46 1.81
N GLN A 375 -10.19 10.28 2.34
CA GLN A 375 -8.98 10.13 1.53
C GLN A 375 -8.89 8.76 0.86
N LEU A 376 -9.05 7.69 1.61
CA LEU A 376 -8.71 6.34 1.15
C LEU A 376 -9.56 5.91 -0.06
N PRO A 377 -10.91 6.00 -0.04
CA PRO A 377 -11.71 5.67 -1.22
C PRO A 377 -11.45 6.61 -2.39
N ALA A 378 -11.23 7.90 -2.11
CA ALA A 378 -11.06 8.92 -3.14
C ALA A 378 -9.70 8.83 -3.86
N HIS A 379 -8.62 8.47 -3.16
CA HIS A 379 -7.34 8.17 -3.81
C HIS A 379 -7.48 6.98 -4.76
N ILE A 380 -8.13 5.91 -4.31
CA ILE A 380 -8.39 4.73 -5.16
C ILE A 380 -9.21 5.16 -6.39
N GLU A 381 -10.33 5.86 -6.20
CA GLU A 381 -11.20 6.36 -7.28
C GLU A 381 -10.44 7.24 -8.29
N LEU A 382 -9.63 8.18 -7.81
CA LEU A 382 -8.84 9.09 -8.65
C LEU A 382 -7.83 8.31 -9.50
N PHE A 383 -7.02 7.46 -8.87
CA PHE A 383 -6.03 6.69 -9.60
C PHE A 383 -6.69 5.78 -10.64
N TYR A 384 -7.72 5.03 -10.25
CA TYR A 384 -8.45 4.17 -11.18
C TYR A 384 -9.08 4.91 -12.35
N GLY A 385 -9.54 6.16 -12.15
CA GLY A 385 -10.11 7.00 -13.20
C GLY A 385 -9.09 7.52 -14.20
N GLU A 386 -7.85 7.78 -13.75
CA GLU A 386 -6.80 8.40 -14.57
C GLU A 386 -5.93 7.38 -15.33
N PHE A 387 -5.98 6.08 -14.97
CA PHE A 387 -5.24 5.05 -15.71
C PHE A 387 -5.92 4.69 -17.05
N PRO A 388 -5.15 4.51 -18.14
CA PRO A 388 -5.69 4.12 -19.43
C PRO A 388 -6.35 2.73 -19.38
N GLU A 389 -7.39 2.52 -20.20
CA GLU A 389 -8.21 1.31 -20.15
C GLU A 389 -7.43 0.01 -20.39
N SER A 390 -6.38 0.09 -21.22
CA SER A 390 -5.39 -0.98 -21.48
C SER A 390 -4.71 -1.48 -20.20
N LEU A 391 -4.36 -0.56 -19.29
CA LEU A 391 -3.74 -0.84 -18.00
C LEU A 391 -4.79 -1.22 -16.95
N ARG A 392 -5.97 -0.59 -16.99
CA ARG A 392 -7.10 -0.92 -16.10
C ARG A 392 -7.57 -2.36 -16.26
N ASN A 393 -7.57 -2.88 -17.50
CA ASN A 393 -7.91 -4.28 -17.78
C ASN A 393 -6.81 -5.28 -17.36
N LYS A 394 -5.58 -4.83 -17.13
CA LYS A 394 -4.51 -5.59 -16.45
C LYS A 394 -4.57 -5.33 -14.93
N ALA A 395 -5.79 -5.47 -14.39
CA ALA A 395 -6.25 -4.93 -13.11
C ALA A 395 -5.40 -5.28 -11.87
N THR A 396 -4.75 -6.45 -11.83
CA THR A 396 -4.02 -6.96 -10.66
C THR A 396 -2.76 -6.15 -10.34
N SER A 397 -2.02 -5.80 -11.39
CA SER A 397 -0.80 -4.99 -11.37
C SER A 397 -1.05 -3.56 -10.92
N LEU A 398 -2.18 -3.02 -11.37
CA LEU A 398 -2.53 -1.63 -11.17
C LEU A 398 -3.15 -1.38 -9.80
N THR A 399 -4.04 -2.27 -9.35
CA THR A 399 -4.59 -2.23 -7.99
C THR A 399 -3.47 -2.28 -6.95
N SER A 400 -2.49 -3.14 -7.20
CA SER A 400 -1.27 -3.32 -6.44
C SER A 400 -0.37 -2.09 -6.40
N LEU A 401 -0.18 -1.46 -7.57
CA LEU A 401 0.52 -0.19 -7.69
C LEU A 401 -0.22 0.90 -6.90
N VAL A 402 -1.53 1.05 -7.10
CA VAL A 402 -2.37 2.04 -6.41
C VAL A 402 -2.37 1.83 -4.89
N ILE A 403 -2.49 0.58 -4.42
CA ILE A 403 -2.42 0.24 -2.99
C ILE A 403 -1.02 0.53 -2.43
N GLY A 404 0.05 0.16 -3.13
CA GLY A 404 1.43 0.43 -2.71
C GLY A 404 1.89 1.88 -2.86
N ILE A 405 1.05 2.71 -3.48
CA ILE A 405 1.20 4.16 -3.63
C ILE A 405 0.42 4.89 -2.53
N THR A 406 -0.75 4.38 -2.15
CA THR A 406 -1.65 4.97 -1.15
C THR A 406 -1.35 4.52 0.28
N PHE A 407 -0.59 3.44 0.45
CA PHE A 407 -0.08 2.89 1.71
C PHE A 407 1.42 2.61 1.63
#